data_AF-A0A927TYW4-F1
#
_entry.id   AF-A0A927TYW4-F1
#
_cell.length_a   1.000
_cell.length_b   1.000
_cell.length_c   1.000
_cell.angle_alpha   90.00
_cell.angle_beta   90.00
_cell.angle_gamma   90.00
#
_symmetry.space_group_name_H-M   'P 1'
#
loop_
_entity.id
_entity.type
_entity.pdbx_description
1 polymer ?
#
loop_
_entity_poly.entity_id
_entity_poly.type
_entity_poly.pdbx_seq_one_letter_code
_entity_poly.pdbx_strand_id
1 'polypeptide(L)' 'MEDRGETAVLEVVVSGIFELHAELEKTQKEIIVTKNTLAILFPYLRAQVTMMTSQPDVEPVVIPAININLLLQNLE' A
#
# COMPACT_ATOMS: atom_id res chain seq x y z
N MET A 1 3.44 -31.99 -21.10
CA MET A 1 4.22 -30.74 -21.16
C MET A 1 4.11 -30.16 -19.77
N GLU A 2 5.22 -30.15 -19.04
CA GLU A 2 5.26 -29.64 -17.66
C GLU A 2 4.94 -28.15 -17.71
N ASP A 3 3.82 -27.77 -17.10
CA ASP A 3 3.36 -26.40 -16.97
C ASP A 3 4.33 -25.68 -16.03
N ARG A 4 5.41 -25.12 -16.59
CA ARG A 4 6.27 -24.20 -15.87
C ARG A 4 5.47 -22.91 -15.72
N GLY A 5 4.68 -22.83 -14.65
CA GLY A 5 3.82 -21.69 -14.38
C GLY A 5 4.57 -20.38 -14.62
N GLU A 6 4.10 -19.59 -15.58
CA GLU A 6 4.70 -18.31 -15.91
C GLU A 6 4.57 -17.39 -14.70
N THR A 7 5.71 -16.95 -14.17
CA THR A 7 5.75 -16.04 -13.02
C THR A 7 5.99 -14.62 -13.51
N ALA A 8 5.25 -13.66 -12.95
CA ALA A 8 5.42 -12.24 -13.22
C ALA A 8 5.87 -11.50 -11.94
N VAL A 9 6.71 -10.47 -12.11
CA VAL A 9 7.16 -9.60 -11.02
C VAL A 9 6.58 -8.21 -11.24
N LEU A 10 5.91 -7.67 -10.23
CA LEU A 10 5.31 -6.35 -10.23
C LEU A 10 5.89 -5.52 -9.08
N GLU A 11 6.45 -4.36 -9.40
CA GLU A 11 6.90 -3.37 -8.43
C GLU A 11 6.04 -2.11 -8.58
N VAL A 12 5.48 -1.63 -7.46
CA VAL A 12 4.63 -0.43 -7.42
C VAL A 12 5.15 0.50 -6.34
N VAL A 13 5.41 1.75 -6.71
CA VAL A 13 5.79 2.82 -5.78
C VAL A 13 4.72 3.89 -5.81
N VAL A 14 4.23 4.26 -4.62
CA VAL A 14 3.27 5.37 -4.44
C VAL A 14 3.91 6.42 -3.55
N SER A 15 3.88 7.66 -4.00
CA SER A 15 4.36 8.82 -3.24
C SER A 15 3.25 9.85 -3.09
N GLY A 16 3.15 10.45 -1.90
CA GLY A 16 2.22 11.52 -1.62
C GLY A 16 2.93 12.71 -1.00
N ILE A 17 2.49 13.91 -1.38
CA ILE A 17 2.93 15.17 -0.77
C ILE A 17 1.84 15.58 0.22
N PHE A 18 2.21 15.77 1.48
CA PHE A 18 1.30 16.10 2.56
C PHE A 18 1.75 17.38 3.26
N GLU A 19 0.78 18.18 3.70
CA GLU A 19 1.01 19.34 4.55
C GLU A 19 0.17 19.17 5.82
N LEU A 20 0.78 19.42 6.99
CA LEU A 20 0.13 19.28 8.29
C LEU A 20 0.06 20.64 8.97
N HIS A 21 -1.15 21.21 9.04
CA HIS A 21 -1.43 22.47 9.72
C HIS A 21 -1.96 22.21 11.13
N ALA A 22 -1.09 21.81 12.05
CA ALA A 22 -1.47 21.59 13.45
C ALA A 22 -0.28 21.73 14.42
N GLU A 23 -0.50 22.42 15.53
CA GLU A 23 0.43 22.42 16.67
C GLU A 23 0.18 21.18 17.52
N LEU A 24 1.11 20.22 17.43
CA LEU A 24 1.01 18.90 18.03
C LEU A 24 2.33 18.52 18.69
N GLU A 25 2.26 17.68 19.72
CA GLU A 25 3.46 17.10 20.33
C GLU A 25 4.18 16.19 19.31
N LYS A 26 5.49 16.02 19.50
CA LYS A 26 6.35 15.26 18.58
C LYS A 26 5.79 13.85 18.31
N THR A 27 5.36 13.14 19.34
CA THR A 27 4.80 11.79 19.23
C THR A 27 3.50 11.75 18.41
N GLN A 28 2.64 12.78 18.52
CA GLN A 28 1.42 12.88 17.71
C GLN A 28 1.76 13.18 16.24
N LYS A 29 2.75 14.04 15.98
CA LYS A 29 3.24 14.31 14.62
C LYS A 29 3.79 13.03 13.97
N GLU A 30 4.59 12.24 14.69
CA GLU A 30 5.13 10.97 14.20
C GLU A 30 4.02 9.98 13.82
N ILE A 31 3.00 9.84 14.67
CA ILE A 31 1.82 8.98 14.38
C ILE A 31 1.10 9.44 13.11
N ILE A 32 0.84 10.73 12.94
CA ILE A 32 0.15 11.25 11.76
C ILE A 32 0.98 11.05 10.50
N VAL A 33 2.26 11.43 10.55
CA VAL A 33 3.18 11.36 9.40
C VAL A 33 3.42 9.91 8.96
N THR A 34 3.32 8.94 9.86
CA THR A 34 3.51 7.51 9.53
C THR A 34 2.20 6.79 9.27
N LYS A 35 1.34 6.66 10.29
CA LYS A 35 0.13 5.82 10.26
C LYS A 35 -0.93 6.39 9.33
N ASN A 36 -1.23 7.69 9.46
CA ASN A 36 -2.34 8.28 8.74
C ASN A 36 -2.00 8.49 7.25
N THR A 37 -0.80 8.98 6.95
CA THR A 37 -0.35 9.13 5.55
C THR A 37 -0.32 7.78 4.83
N LEU A 38 0.18 6.71 5.47
CA LEU A 38 0.20 5.37 4.90
C LEU A 38 -1.22 4.84 4.67
N ALA A 39 -2.13 5.07 5.63
CA ALA A 39 -3.54 4.71 5.47
C ALA A 39 -4.22 5.47 4.31
N ILE A 40 -3.81 6.72 4.04
CA ILE A 40 -4.29 7.50 2.88
C ILE A 40 -3.71 6.96 1.57
N LEU A 41 -2.43 6.58 1.54
CA LEU A 41 -1.76 6.08 0.33
C LEU A 41 -2.12 4.63 -0.02
N PHE A 42 -2.42 3.80 0.97
CA PHE A 42 -2.66 2.37 0.77
C PHE A 42 -3.80 2.05 -0.23
N PRO A 43 -4.95 2.75 -0.24
CA PRO A 43 -5.98 2.60 -1.26
C PRO A 43 -5.46 2.79 -2.69
N TYR A 44 -4.53 3.73 -2.91
CA TYR A 44 -3.93 3.97 -4.22
C TYR A 44 -2.99 2.84 -4.61
N LEU A 45 -2.15 2.37 -3.68
CA LEU A 45 -1.24 1.25 -3.93
C LEU A 45 -2.02 -0.01 -4.32
N ARG A 46 -3.05 -0.39 -3.56
CA ARG A 46 -3.83 -1.58 -3.91
C ARG A 46 -4.60 -1.43 -5.22
N ALA A 47 -5.12 -0.22 -5.52
CA ALA A 47 -5.79 0.05 -6.78
C ALA A 47 -4.83 -0.12 -7.97
N GLN A 48 -3.59 0.34 -7.82
CA GLN A 48 -2.57 0.16 -8.85
C GLN A 48 -2.19 -1.30 -9.07
N VAL A 49 -2.06 -2.09 -8.00
CA VAL A 49 -1.82 -3.54 -8.12
C VAL A 49 -2.97 -4.23 -8.87
N THR A 50 -4.22 -3.95 -8.50
CA THR A 50 -5.38 -4.52 -9.19
C THR A 50 -5.45 -4.07 -10.66
N MET A 51 -5.19 -2.79 -10.94
CA MET A 51 -5.19 -2.27 -12.32
C MET A 51 -4.12 -2.94 -13.18
N MET A 52 -2.90 -3.05 -12.68
CA MET A 52 -1.78 -3.65 -13.41
C MET A 52 -1.96 -5.15 -13.64
N THR A 53 -2.65 -5.84 -12.75
CA THR A 53 -2.91 -7.29 -12.83
C THR A 53 -4.22 -7.64 -13.54
N SER A 54 -5.06 -6.66 -13.87
CA SER A 54 -6.27 -6.85 -14.67
C SER A 54 -5.97 -7.00 -16.17
N GLN A 55 -4.96 -7.78 -16.51
CA GLN A 55 -4.59 -8.08 -17.90
C GLN A 55 -5.49 -9.19 -18.47
N PRO A 56 -5.65 -9.26 -19.81
CA PRO A 56 -6.34 -10.36 -20.44
C PRO A 56 -5.76 -11.70 -19.98
N ASP A 57 -6.64 -12.67 -19.70
CA ASP A 57 -6.28 -14.03 -19.26
C ASP A 57 -5.49 -14.10 -17.94
N VAL A 58 -5.42 -13.01 -17.16
CA VAL A 58 -4.85 -12.98 -15.80
C VAL A 58 -5.95 -12.63 -14.80
N GLU A 59 -6.06 -13.41 -13.72
CA GLU A 59 -6.98 -13.08 -12.63
C GLU A 59 -6.44 -11.85 -11.87
N PRO A 60 -7.23 -10.76 -11.72
CA PRO A 60 -6.78 -9.56 -11.04
C PRO A 60 -6.41 -9.83 -9.58
N VAL A 61 -5.28 -9.31 -9.15
CA VAL A 61 -4.85 -9.38 -7.75
C VAL A 61 -5.54 -8.27 -6.96
N VAL A 62 -6.42 -8.67 -6.05
CA VAL A 62 -7.11 -7.74 -5.13
C VAL A 62 -6.51 -7.86 -3.74
N ILE A 63 -5.79 -6.84 -3.32
CA ILE A 63 -5.23 -6.78 -1.96
C ILE A 63 -6.38 -6.44 -0.98
N PRO A 64 -6.58 -7.25 0.09
CA PRO A 64 -7.64 -7.02 1.06
C PRO A 64 -7.42 -5.72 1.84
N ALA A 65 -8.43 -5.31 2.61
CA ALA A 65 -8.25 -4.24 3.57
C ALA A 65 -7.19 -4.66 4.62
N ILE A 66 -6.22 -3.77 4.88
CA ILE A 66 -5.15 -4.02 5.85
C ILE A 66 -5.31 -3.07 7.02
N ASN A 67 -5.15 -3.60 8.24
CA ASN A 67 -5.02 -2.78 9.42
C ASN A 67 -3.60 -2.20 9.48
N ILE A 68 -3.45 -0.96 9.03
CA ILE A 68 -2.15 -0.25 8.99
C ILE A 68 -1.50 -0.13 10.37
N ASN A 69 -2.30 0.00 11.44
CA ASN A 69 -1.75 0.07 12.80
C ASN A 69 -1.06 -1.23 13.19
N LEU A 70 -1.69 -2.38 12.90
CA LEU A 70 -1.12 -3.69 13.18
C LEU A 70 0.08 -3.99 12.27
N LEU A 71 0.02 -3.56 11.00
CA LEU A 71 1.12 -3.72 10.06
C LEU A 71 2.40 -3.03 10.58
N LEU A 72 2.29 -1.78 11.02
CA LEU A 72 3.44 -1.00 11.49
C LEU A 72 4.01 -1.55 12.80
N GLN A 73 3.17 -2.06 13.70
CA GLN A 73 3.65 -2.73 14.94
C GLN A 73 4.47 -3.99 14.65
N ASN A 74 4.19 -4.69 13.55
CA ASN A 74 4.94 -5.91 13.17
C ASN A 74 6.23 -5.60 12.41
N LEU A 75 6.48 -4.34 12.04
CA LEU A 75 7.70 -3.89 11.37
C LEU A 75 8.72 -3.28 12.35
N GLU A 76 8.30 -3.04 13.59
CA GLU A 76 9.13 -2.63 14.74
C GLU A 76 9.68 -3.86 15.49
#